data_AF-A0A812FZ08-F1
#
_entry.id   AF-A0A812FZ08-F1
#
_cell.length_a   1.000
_cell.length_b   1.000
_cell.length_c   1.000
_cell.angle_alpha   90.00
_cell.angle_beta   90.00
_cell.angle_gamma   90.00
#
_symmetry.space_group_name_H-M   'P 1'
#
loop_
_entity.id
_entity.type
_entity.pdbx_description
1 polymer ?
#
loop_
_entity_poly.entity_id
_entity_poly.type
_entity_poly.pdbx_seq_one_letter_code
_entity_poly.pdbx_strand_id
1 'polypeptide(L)'
;MDKSEHCKEVYAYYGLAMYRAQCVEQSIIQLLIFCDLYEREAKSKHTQEEWEAKFDSFDQEVSDKTMGRLIGHLKSLNVLQSTTESLLAKALKERNFLAHSYFQAKAMDFMNESGRNKMITGLEKSIELFNQVEDTLNPITLSVSAKYGLTEEVLENIKKQALEEAKTDL
;
A
#
# COMPACT_ATOMS: atom_id res chain seq x y z
N MET A 1 -16.29 -10.94 27.20
CA MET A 1 -15.53 -9.67 27.17
C MET A 1 -16.49 -8.53 27.45
N ASP A 2 -16.05 -7.40 28.02
CA ASP A 2 -16.92 -6.23 28.17
C ASP A 2 -17.38 -5.72 26.79
N LYS A 3 -18.66 -5.31 26.66
CA LYS A 3 -19.24 -4.88 25.38
C LYS A 3 -18.48 -3.68 24.82
N SER A 4 -18.08 -2.74 25.68
CA SER A 4 -17.31 -1.57 25.28
C SER A 4 -15.95 -1.98 24.71
N GLU A 5 -15.24 -2.89 25.37
CA GLU A 5 -13.97 -3.44 24.88
C GLU A 5 -14.14 -4.18 23.54
N HIS A 6 -15.21 -4.96 23.39
CA HIS A 6 -15.47 -5.65 22.12
C HIS A 6 -15.75 -4.69 20.95
N CYS A 7 -16.46 -3.59 21.21
CA CYS A 7 -16.68 -2.56 20.19
C CYS A 7 -15.37 -1.89 19.78
N LYS A 8 -14.47 -1.61 20.74
CA LYS A 8 -13.15 -1.03 20.47
C LYS A 8 -12.30 -1.96 19.60
N GLU A 9 -12.36 -3.26 19.83
CA GLU A 9 -11.63 -4.24 19.05
C GLU A 9 -12.06 -4.23 17.57
N VAL A 10 -13.37 -4.17 17.28
CA VAL A 10 -13.87 -4.00 15.91
C VAL A 10 -13.29 -2.74 15.25
N TYR A 11 -13.26 -1.61 15.98
CA TYR A 11 -12.66 -0.38 15.47
C TYR A 11 -11.16 -0.51 15.23
N ALA A 12 -10.43 -1.20 16.11
CA ALA A 12 -8.99 -1.44 15.95
C ALA A 12 -8.69 -2.28 14.72
N TYR A 13 -9.42 -3.39 14.51
CA TYR A 13 -9.29 -4.21 13.31
C TYR A 13 -9.69 -3.47 12.04
N TYR A 14 -10.70 -2.60 12.09
CA TYR A 14 -11.07 -1.75 10.96
C TYR A 14 -9.95 -0.76 10.63
N GLY A 15 -9.39 -0.11 11.65
CA GLY A 15 -8.24 0.78 11.51
C GLY A 15 -7.04 0.07 10.89
N LEU A 16 -6.72 -1.14 11.36
CA LEU A 16 -5.64 -1.96 10.80
C LEU A 16 -5.91 -2.36 9.33
N ALA A 17 -7.15 -2.74 9.00
CA ALA A 17 -7.51 -3.06 7.62
C ALA A 17 -7.38 -1.85 6.68
N MET A 18 -7.82 -0.66 7.12
CA MET A 18 -7.66 0.58 6.35
C MET A 18 -6.20 1.01 6.23
N TYR A 19 -5.42 0.89 7.30
CA TYR A 19 -3.97 1.11 7.28
C TYR A 19 -3.29 0.21 6.23
N ARG A 20 -3.61 -1.09 6.23
CA ARG A 20 -3.05 -2.02 5.23
C ARG A 20 -3.50 -1.69 3.81
N ALA A 21 -4.74 -1.24 3.62
CA ALA A 21 -5.18 -0.74 2.33
C ALA A 21 -4.36 0.46 1.85
N GLN A 22 -3.96 1.36 2.75
CA GLN A 22 -3.06 2.48 2.44
C GLN A 22 -1.63 2.01 2.13
N CYS A 23 -1.12 1.01 2.84
CA CYS A 23 0.18 0.39 2.51
C CYS A 23 0.19 -0.13 1.06
N VAL A 24 -0.91 -0.73 0.60
CA VAL A 24 -1.05 -1.15 -0.81
C VAL A 24 -0.98 0.04 -1.78
N GLU A 25 -1.61 1.18 -1.47
CA GLU A 25 -1.49 2.40 -2.30
C GLU A 25 -0.03 2.85 -2.40
N GLN A 26 0.69 2.83 -1.27
CA GLN A 26 2.11 3.18 -1.21
C GLN A 26 3.00 2.19 -1.98
N SER A 27 2.76 0.88 -1.88
CA SER A 27 3.49 -0.12 -2.67
C SER A 27 3.30 0.09 -4.18
N ILE A 28 2.10 0.50 -4.61
CA ILE A 28 1.84 0.84 -6.02
C ILE A 28 2.60 2.10 -6.43
N ILE A 29 2.61 3.15 -5.60
CA ILE A 29 3.37 4.38 -5.86
C ILE A 29 4.87 4.07 -5.98
N GLN A 30 5.42 3.30 -5.05
CA GLN A 30 6.83 2.88 -5.09
C GLN A 30 7.18 2.13 -6.38
N LEU A 31 6.30 1.23 -6.83
CA LEU A 31 6.51 0.54 -8.10
C LEU A 31 6.43 1.50 -9.30
N LEU A 32 5.51 2.46 -9.29
CA LEU A 32 5.38 3.49 -10.33
C LEU A 32 6.62 4.38 -10.42
N ILE A 33 7.25 4.72 -9.29
CA ILE A 33 8.52 5.47 -9.30
C ILE A 33 9.54 4.76 -10.20
N PHE A 34 9.73 3.45 -10.05
CA PHE A 34 10.75 2.74 -10.82
C PHE A 34 10.30 2.35 -12.23
N CYS A 35 9.03 1.98 -12.42
CA CYS A 35 8.52 1.56 -13.73
C CYS A 35 8.17 2.73 -14.66
N ASP A 36 7.99 3.94 -14.12
CA ASP A 36 7.59 5.10 -14.91
C ASP A 36 8.62 6.24 -14.82
N LEU A 37 8.79 6.85 -13.64
CA LEU A 37 9.70 7.99 -13.49
C LEU A 37 11.14 7.63 -13.87
N TYR A 38 11.70 6.59 -13.26
CA TYR A 38 13.07 6.17 -13.55
C TYR A 38 13.23 5.67 -15.00
N GLU A 39 12.27 4.95 -15.56
CA GLU A 39 12.37 4.49 -16.95
C GLU A 39 12.46 5.66 -17.95
N ARG A 40 11.71 6.75 -17.71
CA ARG A 40 11.75 7.95 -18.55
C ARG A 40 13.02 8.77 -18.34
N GLU A 41 13.48 8.91 -17.10
CA GLU A 41 14.42 9.96 -16.73
C GLU A 41 15.84 9.45 -16.44
N ALA A 42 16.04 8.17 -16.09
CA ALA A 42 17.35 7.66 -15.66
C ALA A 42 18.43 7.67 -16.76
N LYS A 43 18.04 7.78 -18.04
CA LYS A 43 18.98 7.88 -19.18
C LYS A 43 19.43 9.31 -19.45
N SER A 44 18.75 10.30 -18.88
CA SER A 44 19.03 11.72 -19.04
C SER A 44 20.07 12.18 -18.01
N LYS A 45 20.88 13.17 -18.38
CA LYS A 45 21.78 13.83 -17.43
C LYS A 45 20.98 14.91 -16.69
N HIS A 46 20.90 14.78 -15.37
CA HIS A 46 20.26 15.74 -14.48
C HIS A 46 21.26 16.24 -13.45
N THR A 47 21.13 17.50 -13.03
CA THR A 47 21.69 17.91 -11.74
C THR A 47 20.88 17.27 -10.61
N GLN A 48 21.40 17.33 -9.38
CA GLN A 48 20.68 16.82 -8.23
C GLN A 48 19.35 17.58 -8.04
N GLU A 49 19.37 18.90 -8.15
CA GLU A 49 18.19 19.76 -7.95
C GLU A 49 17.11 19.49 -9.02
N GLU A 50 17.51 19.24 -10.26
CA GLU A 50 16.58 18.87 -11.33
C GLU A 50 15.92 17.51 -11.06
N TRP A 51 16.68 16.56 -10.51
CA TRP A 51 16.16 15.23 -10.16
C TRP A 51 15.18 15.30 -9.00
N GLU A 52 15.52 16.02 -7.93
CA GLU A 52 14.66 16.24 -6.78
C GLU A 52 13.33 16.90 -7.19
N ALA A 53 13.40 17.97 -8.00
CA ALA A 53 12.18 18.63 -8.49
C ALA A 53 11.29 17.72 -9.35
N LYS A 54 11.88 16.84 -10.17
CA LYS A 54 11.13 15.83 -10.95
C LYS A 54 10.51 14.77 -10.05
N PHE A 55 11.25 14.29 -9.05
CA PHE A 55 10.75 13.33 -8.08
C PHE A 55 9.58 13.91 -7.29
N ASP A 56 9.74 15.09 -6.70
CA ASP A 56 8.69 15.75 -5.90
C ASP A 56 7.44 16.01 -6.74
N SER A 57 7.61 16.48 -7.99
CA SER A 57 6.49 16.68 -8.90
C SER A 57 5.77 15.37 -9.22
N PHE A 58 6.50 14.27 -9.39
CA PHE A 58 5.91 12.96 -9.67
C PHE A 58 5.20 12.40 -8.44
N ASP A 59 5.84 12.46 -7.27
CA ASP A 59 5.29 11.98 -6.01
C ASP A 59 3.98 12.71 -5.66
N GLN A 60 3.95 14.04 -5.80
CA GLN A 60 2.73 14.83 -5.62
C GLN A 60 1.63 14.39 -6.59
N GLU A 61 1.96 14.18 -7.87
CA GLU A 61 0.99 13.77 -8.89
C GLU A 61 0.38 12.40 -8.58
N VAL A 62 1.17 11.43 -8.13
CA VAL A 62 0.68 10.08 -7.82
C VAL A 62 0.01 9.99 -6.46
N SER A 63 0.51 10.72 -5.44
CA SER A 63 -0.06 10.73 -4.09
C SER A 63 -1.48 11.33 -4.04
N ASP A 64 -1.82 12.24 -4.96
CA ASP A 64 -3.18 12.80 -5.07
C ASP A 64 -4.17 11.86 -5.79
N LYS A 65 -3.71 10.73 -6.35
CA LYS A 65 -4.55 9.79 -7.08
C LYS A 65 -5.21 8.78 -6.15
N THR A 66 -6.46 8.44 -6.46
CA THR A 66 -7.13 7.31 -5.80
C THR A 66 -6.48 5.98 -6.18
N MET A 67 -6.58 4.97 -5.32
CA MET A 67 -6.08 3.60 -5.60
C MET A 67 -6.48 3.09 -6.99
N GLY A 68 -7.73 3.34 -7.42
CA GLY A 68 -8.19 2.91 -8.75
C GLY A 68 -7.45 3.59 -9.90
N ARG A 69 -7.12 4.88 -9.77
CA ARG A 69 -6.31 5.62 -10.75
C ARG A 69 -4.85 5.16 -10.73
N LEU A 70 -4.29 4.87 -9.56
CA LEU A 70 -2.95 4.30 -9.41
C LEU A 70 -2.84 2.93 -10.10
N ILE A 71 -3.79 2.04 -9.85
CA ILE A 71 -3.86 0.73 -10.52
C ILE A 71 -4.01 0.90 -12.03
N GLY A 72 -4.86 1.82 -12.49
CA GLY A 72 -5.01 2.13 -13.91
C GLY A 72 -3.70 2.58 -14.55
N HIS A 73 -2.95 3.45 -13.87
CA HIS A 73 -1.63 3.90 -14.32
C HIS A 73 -0.66 2.71 -14.43
N LEU A 74 -0.55 1.90 -13.38
CA LEU A 74 0.37 0.76 -13.35
C LEU A 74 0.04 -0.28 -14.44
N LYS A 75 -1.25 -0.53 -14.70
CA LYS A 75 -1.68 -1.42 -15.80
C LYS A 75 -1.29 -0.90 -17.17
N SER A 76 -1.34 0.41 -17.40
CA SER A 76 -0.99 1.01 -18.69
C SER A 76 0.49 0.79 -19.07
N LEU A 77 1.35 0.54 -18.09
CA LEU A 77 2.77 0.25 -18.28
C LEU A 77 3.02 -1.21 -18.71
N ASN A 78 2.03 -2.09 -18.65
CA ASN A 78 2.13 -3.52 -19.00
C ASN A 78 3.27 -4.26 -18.26
N VAL A 79 3.56 -3.88 -17.02
CA VAL A 79 4.63 -4.47 -16.20
C VAL A 79 4.16 -5.62 -15.29
N LEU A 80 2.84 -5.86 -15.22
CA LEU A 80 2.24 -6.84 -14.31
C LEU A 80 1.72 -8.07 -15.05
N GLN A 81 1.74 -9.21 -14.34
CA GLN A 81 1.03 -10.41 -14.79
C GLN A 81 -0.47 -10.31 -14.50
N SER A 82 -1.28 -11.02 -15.29
CA SER A 82 -2.75 -11.01 -15.17
C SER A 82 -3.24 -11.47 -13.78
N THR A 83 -2.49 -12.35 -13.12
CA THR A 83 -2.74 -12.80 -11.75
C THR A 83 -2.60 -11.65 -10.75
N THR A 84 -1.53 -10.86 -10.85
CA THR A 84 -1.31 -9.66 -10.02
C THR A 84 -2.36 -8.60 -10.28
N GLU A 85 -2.75 -8.39 -11.53
CA GLU A 85 -3.82 -7.44 -11.87
C GLU A 85 -5.18 -7.84 -11.28
N SER A 86 -5.48 -9.13 -11.25
CA SER A 86 -6.69 -9.68 -10.63
C SER A 86 -6.67 -9.50 -9.12
N LEU A 87 -5.51 -9.72 -8.49
CA LEU A 87 -5.31 -9.47 -7.06
C LEU A 87 -5.53 -8.00 -6.70
N LEU A 88 -4.95 -7.07 -7.46
CA LEU A 88 -5.15 -5.62 -7.30
C LEU A 88 -6.62 -5.20 -7.48
N ALA A 89 -7.34 -5.80 -8.43
CA ALA A 89 -8.76 -5.53 -8.61
C ALA A 89 -9.60 -5.98 -7.41
N LYS A 90 -9.26 -7.11 -6.79
CA LYS A 90 -9.89 -7.57 -5.54
C LYS A 90 -9.60 -6.62 -4.39
N ALA A 91 -8.35 -6.21 -4.22
CA ALA A 91 -7.94 -5.26 -3.18
C ALA A 91 -8.65 -3.91 -3.32
N LEU A 92 -8.75 -3.36 -4.55
CA LEU A 92 -9.49 -2.14 -4.82
C LEU A 92 -10.96 -2.24 -4.41
N LYS A 93 -11.61 -3.37 -4.75
CA LYS A 93 -13.00 -3.61 -4.37
C LYS A 93 -13.16 -3.65 -2.85
N GLU A 94 -12.27 -4.36 -2.16
CA GLU A 94 -12.31 -4.47 -0.69
C GLU A 94 -12.07 -3.10 -0.03
N ARG A 95 -11.04 -2.37 -0.45
CA ARG A 95 -10.75 -1.01 0.05
C ARG A 95 -11.94 -0.07 -0.15
N ASN A 96 -12.59 -0.11 -1.32
CA ASN A 96 -13.78 0.70 -1.57
C ASN A 96 -14.96 0.29 -0.68
N PHE A 97 -15.16 -1.01 -0.45
CA PHE A 97 -16.17 -1.48 0.49
C PHE A 97 -15.91 -0.97 1.92
N LEU A 98 -14.68 -1.13 2.40
CA LEU A 98 -14.22 -0.64 3.70
C LEU A 98 -14.47 0.87 3.86
N ALA A 99 -13.98 1.66 2.90
CA ALA A 99 -13.99 3.12 2.97
C ALA A 99 -15.39 3.74 2.82
N HIS A 100 -16.29 3.13 2.04
CA HIS A 100 -17.56 3.77 1.68
C HIS A 100 -18.78 3.22 2.40
N SER A 101 -18.78 1.95 2.83
CA SER A 101 -20.03 1.28 3.19
C SER A 101 -19.95 0.25 4.32
N TYR A 102 -18.76 -0.03 4.86
CA TYR A 102 -18.55 -1.15 5.79
C TYR A 102 -19.47 -1.13 7.01
N PHE A 103 -19.43 -0.07 7.82
CA PHE A 103 -20.22 -0.01 9.05
C PHE A 103 -21.73 0.07 8.77
N GLN A 104 -22.14 0.68 7.67
CA GLN A 104 -23.54 0.67 7.24
C GLN A 104 -23.99 -0.76 6.90
N ALA A 105 -23.20 -1.48 6.09
CA ALA A 105 -23.48 -2.85 5.68
C ALA A 105 -23.43 -3.83 6.87
N LYS A 106 -22.64 -3.50 7.91
CA LYS A 106 -22.43 -4.32 9.11
C LYS A 106 -23.18 -3.83 10.35
N ALA A 107 -24.11 -2.89 10.21
CA ALA A 107 -24.82 -2.29 11.34
C ALA A 107 -25.51 -3.34 12.23
N MET A 108 -26.18 -4.34 11.62
CA MET A 108 -26.85 -5.41 12.37
C MET A 108 -25.87 -6.38 13.06
N ASP A 109 -24.76 -6.68 12.39
CA ASP A 109 -23.69 -7.52 12.96
C ASP A 109 -23.08 -6.83 14.18
N PHE A 110 -22.92 -5.50 14.15
CA PHE A 110 -22.29 -4.75 15.25
C PHE A 110 -23.08 -4.79 16.58
N MET A 111 -24.39 -4.99 16.52
CA MET A 111 -25.29 -4.89 17.68
C MET A 111 -25.06 -5.97 18.75
N ASN A 112 -24.54 -7.13 18.37
CA ASN A 112 -24.34 -8.27 19.27
C ASN A 112 -22.93 -8.86 19.15
N GLU A 113 -22.52 -9.62 20.16
CA GLU A 113 -21.16 -10.17 20.24
C GLU A 113 -20.83 -11.15 19.11
N SER A 114 -21.77 -12.01 18.73
CA SER A 114 -21.56 -12.96 17.62
C SER A 114 -21.34 -12.23 16.29
N GLY A 115 -22.10 -11.16 16.02
CA GLY A 115 -21.92 -10.35 14.82
C GLY A 115 -20.62 -9.55 14.83
N ARG A 116 -20.21 -8.99 15.98
CA ARG A 116 -18.88 -8.34 16.10
C ARG A 116 -17.73 -9.31 15.85
N ASN A 117 -17.81 -10.55 16.35
CA ASN A 117 -16.83 -11.59 16.01
C ASN A 117 -16.78 -11.84 14.50
N LYS A 118 -17.93 -11.90 13.81
CA LYS A 118 -17.97 -12.02 12.34
C LYS A 118 -17.33 -10.82 11.63
N MET A 119 -17.52 -9.61 12.17
CA MET A 119 -16.89 -8.40 11.64
C MET A 119 -15.37 -8.48 11.77
N ILE A 120 -14.85 -8.86 12.95
CA ILE A 120 -13.41 -9.03 13.20
C ILE A 120 -12.82 -10.06 12.22
N THR A 121 -13.41 -11.25 12.10
CA THR A 121 -12.94 -12.27 11.14
C THR A 121 -13.01 -11.79 9.68
N GLY A 122 -13.97 -10.94 9.33
CA GLY A 122 -14.03 -10.33 7.99
C GLY A 122 -12.90 -9.31 7.75
N LEU A 123 -12.56 -8.54 8.77
CA LEU A 123 -11.47 -7.57 8.73
C LEU A 123 -10.09 -8.26 8.68
N GLU A 124 -9.91 -9.35 9.41
CA GLU A 124 -8.72 -10.21 9.32
C GLU A 124 -8.46 -10.68 7.89
N LYS A 125 -9.50 -11.15 7.20
CA LYS A 125 -9.39 -11.54 5.78
C LYS A 125 -9.05 -10.37 4.86
N SER A 126 -9.54 -9.18 5.19
CA SER A 126 -9.20 -7.96 4.43
C SER A 126 -7.73 -7.60 4.63
N ILE A 127 -7.24 -7.68 5.87
CA ILE A 127 -5.83 -7.49 6.22
C ILE A 127 -4.95 -8.50 5.49
N GLU A 128 -5.31 -9.78 5.51
CA GLU A 128 -4.60 -10.84 4.77
C GLU A 128 -4.56 -10.57 3.27
N LEU A 129 -5.67 -10.12 2.67
CA LEU A 129 -5.72 -9.75 1.26
C LEU A 129 -4.76 -8.60 0.94
N PHE A 130 -4.72 -7.54 1.75
CA PHE A 130 -3.82 -6.42 1.53
C PHE A 130 -2.36 -6.81 1.73
N ASN A 131 -2.04 -7.59 2.77
CA ASN A 131 -0.70 -8.13 2.97
C ASN A 131 -0.26 -8.98 1.76
N GLN A 132 -1.15 -9.83 1.22
CA GLN A 132 -0.84 -10.63 0.04
C GLN A 132 -0.50 -9.77 -1.19
N VAL A 133 -1.15 -8.62 -1.34
CA VAL A 133 -0.81 -7.66 -2.41
C VAL A 133 0.60 -7.11 -2.19
N GLU A 134 0.93 -6.67 -0.97
CA GLU A 134 2.28 -6.18 -0.64
C GLU A 134 3.34 -7.27 -0.88
N ASP A 135 3.11 -8.50 -0.41
CA ASP A 135 3.98 -9.65 -0.61
C ASP A 135 4.19 -9.98 -2.10
N THR A 136 3.22 -9.64 -2.95
CA THR A 136 3.32 -9.80 -4.40
C THR A 136 4.06 -8.64 -5.06
N LEU A 137 3.80 -7.39 -4.65
CA LEU A 137 4.38 -6.20 -5.27
C LEU A 137 5.83 -5.96 -4.84
N ASN A 138 6.16 -6.19 -3.57
CA ASN A 138 7.48 -5.87 -3.02
C ASN A 138 8.62 -6.55 -3.79
N PRO A 139 8.58 -7.88 -4.08
CA PRO A 139 9.61 -8.52 -4.89
C PRO A 139 9.72 -7.96 -6.31
N ILE A 140 8.59 -7.56 -6.91
CA ILE A 140 8.58 -6.94 -8.25
C ILE A 140 9.29 -5.58 -8.18
N THR A 141 8.94 -4.74 -7.20
CA THR A 141 9.58 -3.44 -6.97
C THR A 141 11.07 -3.58 -6.77
N LEU A 142 11.51 -4.51 -5.91
CA LEU A 142 12.93 -4.78 -5.66
C LEU A 142 13.67 -5.21 -6.93
N SER A 143 13.06 -6.08 -7.73
CA SER A 143 13.63 -6.54 -9.00
C SER A 143 13.79 -5.41 -10.02
N VAL A 144 12.81 -4.49 -10.09
CA VAL A 144 12.87 -3.34 -10.99
C VAL A 144 13.87 -2.30 -10.47
N SER A 145 13.85 -1.97 -9.18
CA SER A 145 14.71 -0.95 -8.58
C SER A 145 16.19 -1.30 -8.65
N ALA A 146 16.53 -2.59 -8.58
CA ALA A 146 17.90 -3.08 -8.72
C ALA A 146 18.56 -2.65 -10.05
N LYS A 147 17.77 -2.51 -11.13
CA LYS A 147 18.27 -2.02 -12.43
C LYS A 147 18.78 -0.58 -12.37
N TYR A 148 18.31 0.18 -11.39
CA TYR A 148 18.67 1.58 -11.14
C TYR A 148 19.65 1.76 -9.98
N GLY A 149 20.29 0.67 -9.53
CA GLY A 149 21.32 0.70 -8.49
C GLY A 149 20.80 0.57 -7.05
N LEU A 150 19.48 0.43 -6.85
CA LEU A 150 18.90 0.15 -5.54
C LEU A 150 18.96 -1.36 -5.26
N THR A 151 20.17 -1.86 -4.99
CA THR A 151 20.42 -3.27 -4.65
C THR A 151 19.97 -3.60 -3.23
N GLU A 152 19.88 -4.89 -2.92
CA GLU A 152 19.55 -5.37 -1.57
C GLU A 152 20.54 -4.86 -0.51
N GLU A 153 21.84 -4.82 -0.84
CA GLU A 153 22.88 -4.25 0.04
C GLU A 153 22.63 -2.75 0.31
N VAL A 154 22.32 -1.97 -0.72
CA VAL A 154 22.02 -0.54 -0.57
C VAL A 154 20.78 -0.34 0.30
N LEU A 155 19.73 -1.13 0.07
CA LEU A 155 18.50 -1.07 0.87
C LEU A 155 18.75 -1.42 2.33
N GLU A 156 19.56 -2.43 2.62
CA GLU A 156 19.89 -2.82 3.98
C GLU A 156 20.69 -1.74 4.70
N ASN A 157 21.62 -1.08 4.00
CA ASN A 157 22.35 0.07 4.53
C ASN A 157 21.43 1.26 4.84
N ILE A 158 20.47 1.58 3.95
CA ILE A 158 19.47 2.63 4.18
C ILE A 158 18.61 2.29 5.41
N LYS A 159 18.11 1.06 5.51
CA LYS A 159 17.30 0.61 6.67
C LYS A 159 18.07 0.71 7.98
N LYS A 160 19.34 0.28 7.97
CA LYS A 160 20.20 0.36 9.16
C LYS A 160 20.41 1.80 9.60
N GLN A 161 20.68 2.71 8.67
CA GLN A 161 20.83 4.12 8.98
C GLN A 161 19.54 4.72 9.57
N ALA A 162 18.39 4.48 8.93
CA ALA A 162 17.11 4.96 9.43
C ALA A 162 16.78 4.40 10.84
N LEU A 163 17.15 3.15 11.13
CA LEU A 163 16.96 2.56 12.46
C LEU A 163 17.85 3.23 13.52
N GLU A 164 19.09 3.57 13.18
CA GLU A 164 19.97 4.30 14.12
C GLU A 164 19.47 5.72 14.38
N GLU A 165 18.97 6.42 13.35
CA GLU A 165 18.34 7.75 13.50
C GLU A 165 17.07 7.68 14.38
N ALA A 166 16.22 6.67 14.19
CA ALA A 166 15.02 6.50 15.01
C ALA A 166 15.34 6.19 16.49
N LYS A 167 16.49 5.57 16.79
CA LYS A 167 16.93 5.32 18.18
C LYS A 167 17.38 6.59 18.88
N THR A 168 17.82 7.60 18.16
CA THR A 168 18.21 8.89 18.75
C THR A 168 17.02 9.78 19.12
N ASP A 169 15.82 9.46 18.62
CA ASP A 169 14.56 10.20 18.87
C ASP A 169 13.66 9.58 19.96
N LEU A 170 14.11 8.52 20.65
CA LEU A 170 13.45 7.85 21.78
C LEU A 170 14.18 8.11 23.11
#